data_AF-A0A7W2GGX6-F1
#
_entry.id   AF-A0A7W2GGX6-F1
#
_cell.length_a   1.000
_cell.length_b   1.000
_cell.length_c   1.000
_cell.angle_alpha   90.00
_cell.angle_beta   90.00
_cell.angle_gamma   90.00
#
_symmetry.space_group_name_H-M   'P 1'
#
loop_
_entity.id
_entity.type
_entity.pdbx_description
1 polymer ?
#
loop_
_entity_poly.entity_id
_entity_poly.type
_entity_poly.pdbx_seq_one_letter_code
_entity_poly.pdbx_strand_id
1 'polypeptide(L)'
;MNPLIDFPQTPFGSLAFDTIEPAHFMPAAAHWMNVARERISAITSNTEAPTFRNTLVPLEFASKELGVVSSCFFNLNSAETNEDIQSIARELSPKLTLFNNETLLNEALFLRIKTVWENREEEQLDAESARLLKETYEGFVRNGALLKGQERESLKSISEKLSKLSLSFGENVLKETQAFELHVADAEELAGLPEATIASAASLAKEKGKQGYVFGLDMPTYISIMKYADNAALREKMYRAYGTRAAKDNEYNNEQNIQELVNTRLAKAQLLGFDSHAALTLSKRMAKTPETV
;
A
#
# COMPACT_ATOMS: atom_id res chain seq x y z
N MET A 1 7.32 27.13 3.32
CA MET A 1 7.33 26.27 4.52
C MET A 1 6.62 24.99 4.13
N ASN A 2 7.16 23.81 4.44
CA ASN A 2 6.52 22.54 4.08
C ASN A 2 5.95 21.91 5.36
N PRO A 3 4.61 21.80 5.53
CA PRO A 3 3.97 21.30 6.74
C PRO A 3 4.19 19.79 6.97
N LEU A 4 4.75 19.10 5.98
CA LEU A 4 5.18 17.70 6.07
C LEU A 4 6.67 17.56 6.44
N ILE A 5 7.40 18.67 6.63
CA ILE A 5 8.78 18.71 7.18
C ILE A 5 8.74 19.37 8.56
N ASP A 6 8.12 20.55 8.66
CA ASP A 6 7.89 21.21 9.96
C ASP A 6 6.47 20.88 10.43
N PHE A 7 6.32 19.75 11.13
CA PHE A 7 5.00 19.30 11.56
C PHE A 7 4.35 20.33 12.50
N PRO A 8 3.08 20.70 12.25
CA PRO A 8 2.37 21.64 13.10
C PRO A 8 2.14 21.06 14.50
N GLN A 9 2.26 21.91 15.52
CA GLN A 9 1.95 21.55 16.89
C GLN A 9 0.44 21.57 17.10
N THR A 10 -0.21 20.45 16.83
CA THR A 10 -1.65 20.25 17.09
C THR A 10 -1.83 19.42 18.38
N PRO A 11 -3.00 19.49 19.06
CA PRO A 11 -3.22 18.86 20.36
C PRO A 11 -2.93 17.34 20.42
N PHE A 12 -2.98 16.66 19.27
CA PHE A 12 -2.74 15.22 19.16
C PHE A 12 -1.65 14.86 18.14
N GLY A 13 -0.86 15.83 17.68
CA GLY A 13 0.10 15.61 16.59
C GLY A 13 -0.58 15.25 15.26
N SER A 14 -1.85 15.63 15.08
CA SER A 14 -2.54 15.55 13.80
C SER A 14 -1.89 16.47 12.77
N LEU A 15 -1.89 16.02 11.52
CA LEU A 15 -1.47 16.83 10.39
C LEU A 15 -2.50 17.94 10.10
N ALA A 16 -2.03 19.11 9.69
CA ALA A 16 -2.87 20.22 9.24
C ALA A 16 -3.25 20.02 7.76
N PHE A 17 -4.22 19.14 7.51
CA PHE A 17 -4.67 18.78 6.15
C PHE A 17 -5.08 19.98 5.30
N ASP A 18 -5.61 21.03 5.92
CA ASP A 18 -5.97 22.30 5.30
C ASP A 18 -4.78 23.06 4.67
N THR A 19 -3.55 22.68 5.04
CA THR A 19 -2.30 23.28 4.53
C THR A 19 -1.47 22.32 3.68
N ILE A 20 -1.89 21.06 3.54
CA ILE A 20 -1.15 20.05 2.77
C ILE A 20 -1.57 20.13 1.31
N GLU A 21 -0.59 20.34 0.44
CA GLU A 21 -0.76 20.33 -1.01
C GLU A 21 0.03 19.17 -1.62
N PRO A 22 -0.38 18.65 -2.80
CA PRO A 22 0.35 17.60 -3.51
C PRO A 22 1.86 17.89 -3.65
N ALA A 23 2.21 19.15 -3.91
CA ALA A 23 3.60 19.59 -4.07
C ALA A 23 4.48 19.41 -2.81
N HIS A 24 3.89 19.22 -1.63
CA HIS A 24 4.63 19.03 -0.38
C HIS A 24 5.19 17.61 -0.22
N PHE A 25 4.58 16.59 -0.84
CA PHE A 25 4.90 15.18 -0.57
C PHE A 25 6.28 14.76 -1.05
N MET A 26 6.64 15.06 -2.30
CA MET A 26 7.92 14.66 -2.87
C MET A 26 9.12 15.27 -2.12
N PRO A 27 9.16 16.59 -1.86
CA PRO A 27 10.22 17.19 -1.06
C PRO A 27 10.28 16.65 0.38
N ALA A 28 9.13 16.45 1.03
CA ALA A 28 9.08 15.93 2.40
C ALA A 28 9.56 14.48 2.49
N ALA A 29 9.12 13.62 1.57
CA ALA A 29 9.60 12.24 1.52
C ALA A 29 11.12 12.17 1.26
N ALA A 30 11.64 12.98 0.33
CA ALA A 30 13.07 13.06 0.06
C ALA A 30 13.87 13.51 1.29
N HIS A 31 13.39 14.55 1.99
CA HIS A 31 13.99 15.03 3.23
C HIS A 31 14.03 13.92 4.30
N TRP A 32 12.88 13.29 4.60
CA TRP A 32 12.82 12.29 5.67
C TRP A 32 13.50 10.97 5.33
N MET A 33 13.58 10.59 4.05
CA MET A 33 14.45 9.48 3.63
C MET A 33 15.92 9.77 3.92
N ASN A 34 16.38 11.00 3.70
CA ASN A 34 17.77 11.38 4.00
C ASN A 34 18.04 11.40 5.51
N VAL A 35 17.15 12.00 6.30
CA VAL A 35 17.25 11.99 7.76
C VAL A 35 17.25 10.55 8.31
N ALA A 36 16.41 9.67 7.76
CA ALA A 36 16.39 8.27 8.16
C ALA A 36 17.70 7.54 7.80
N ARG A 37 18.29 7.80 6.63
CA ARG A 37 19.61 7.28 6.25
C ARG A 37 20.70 7.74 7.22
N GLU A 38 20.69 9.01 7.63
CA GLU A 38 21.64 9.53 8.60
C GLU A 38 21.50 8.84 9.96
N ARG A 39 20.27 8.65 10.44
CA ARG A 39 19.99 7.94 11.70
C ARG A 39 20.42 6.47 11.63
N ILE A 40 20.14 5.78 10.53
CA ILE A 40 20.61 4.40 10.31
C ILE A 40 22.14 4.36 10.24
N SER A 41 22.76 5.32 9.56
CA SER A 41 24.23 5.43 9.50
C SER A 41 24.83 5.57 10.90
N ALA A 42 24.24 6.39 11.76
CA ALA A 42 24.67 6.55 13.16
C ALA A 42 24.58 5.23 13.96
N ILE A 43 23.54 4.41 13.73
CA ILE A 43 23.44 3.08 14.33
C ILE A 43 24.57 2.18 13.83
N THR A 44 24.80 2.14 12.51
CA THR A 44 25.80 1.24 11.91
C THR A 44 27.24 1.62 12.20
N SER A 45 27.51 2.91 12.43
CA SER A 45 28.85 3.46 12.72
C SER A 45 29.17 3.52 14.21
N ASN A 46 28.23 3.20 15.10
CA ASN A 46 28.49 3.12 16.53
C ASN A 46 29.54 2.03 16.81
N THR A 47 30.68 2.42 17.39
CA THR A 47 31.81 1.53 17.69
C THR A 47 31.60 0.70 18.96
N GLU A 48 30.63 1.04 19.80
CA GLU A 48 30.25 0.23 20.95
C GLU A 48 29.67 -1.12 20.52
N ALA A 49 29.86 -2.13 21.37
CA ALA A 49 29.25 -3.44 21.19
C ALA A 49 27.72 -3.30 20.98
N PRO A 50 27.12 -3.98 19.99
CA PRO A 50 25.69 -3.89 19.74
C PRO A 50 24.87 -4.33 20.95
N THR A 51 23.95 -3.48 21.38
CA THR A 51 22.96 -3.76 22.43
C THR A 51 21.56 -3.43 21.92
N PHE A 52 20.52 -3.92 22.60
CA PHE A 52 19.14 -3.54 22.29
C PHE A 52 18.97 -2.01 22.29
N ARG A 53 19.55 -1.34 23.28
CA ARG A 53 19.43 0.11 23.45
C ARG A 53 20.15 0.92 22.37
N ASN A 54 21.33 0.51 21.92
CA ASN A 54 22.09 1.26 20.92
C ASN A 54 21.80 0.85 19.47
N THR A 55 20.97 -0.19 19.26
CA THR A 55 20.63 -0.71 17.93
C THR A 55 19.13 -0.70 17.66
N LEU A 56 18.31 -1.37 18.47
CA LEU A 56 16.88 -1.55 18.20
C LEU A 56 16.07 -0.28 18.54
N VAL A 57 16.32 0.33 19.69
CA VAL A 57 15.62 1.55 20.11
C VAL A 57 15.78 2.69 19.09
N PRO A 58 17.00 3.09 18.66
CA PRO A 58 17.12 4.14 17.64
C PRO A 58 16.58 3.71 16.26
N LEU A 59 16.61 2.41 15.94
CA LEU A 59 16.05 1.91 14.68
C LEU A 59 14.53 2.10 14.61
N GLU A 60 13.82 1.87 15.72
CA GLU A 60 12.37 2.07 15.81
C GLU A 60 11.94 3.50 15.46
N PHE A 61 12.79 4.48 15.78
CA PHE A 61 12.53 5.89 15.51
C PHE A 61 13.18 6.40 14.22
N ALA A 62 14.01 5.59 13.54
CA ALA A 62 14.85 6.06 12.44
C ALA A 62 14.03 6.67 11.30
N SER A 63 12.89 6.08 10.95
CA SER A 63 12.03 6.47 9.83
C SER A 63 10.64 7.00 10.26
N LYS A 64 10.46 7.36 11.54
CA LYS A 64 9.15 7.71 12.11
C LYS A 64 8.41 8.77 11.30
N GLU A 65 9.07 9.86 10.96
CA GLU A 65 8.50 11.00 10.23
C GLU A 65 8.19 10.64 8.77
N LEU A 66 9.05 9.84 8.13
CA LEU A 66 8.75 9.27 6.82
C LEU A 66 7.50 8.38 6.87
N GLY A 67 7.33 7.61 7.94
CA GLY A 67 6.14 6.82 8.23
C GLY A 67 4.87 7.67 8.29
N VAL A 68 4.93 8.83 8.96
CA VAL A 68 3.82 9.78 9.02
C VAL A 68 3.49 10.35 7.63
N VAL A 69 4.50 10.84 6.89
CA VAL A 69 4.32 11.42 5.56
C VAL A 69 3.76 10.39 4.56
N SER A 70 4.31 9.18 4.53
CA SER A 70 3.85 8.11 3.64
C SER A 70 2.44 7.63 4.00
N SER A 71 2.11 7.51 5.29
CA SER A 71 0.77 7.16 5.75
C SER A 71 -0.26 8.20 5.33
N CYS A 72 0.06 9.50 5.49
CA CYS A 72 -0.78 10.59 5.01
C CYS A 72 -1.00 10.51 3.50
N PHE A 73 0.07 10.33 2.74
CA PHE A 73 0.00 10.27 1.28
C PHE A 73 -0.87 9.11 0.80
N PHE A 74 -0.65 7.90 1.30
CA PHE A 74 -1.41 6.73 0.86
C PHE A 74 -2.84 6.71 1.39
N ASN A 75 -3.13 7.41 2.49
CA ASN A 75 -4.51 7.68 2.92
C ASN A 75 -5.23 8.55 1.89
N LEU A 76 -4.65 9.67 1.47
CA LEU A 76 -5.23 10.54 0.43
C LEU A 76 -5.35 9.82 -0.92
N ASN A 77 -4.31 9.09 -1.35
CA ASN A 77 -4.35 8.28 -2.57
C ASN A 77 -5.44 7.20 -2.55
N SER A 78 -5.89 6.77 -1.36
CA SER A 78 -6.98 5.81 -1.22
C SER A 78 -8.36 6.47 -1.09
N ALA A 79 -8.47 7.61 -0.42
CA ALA A 79 -9.75 8.21 -0.02
C ALA A 79 -10.17 9.39 -0.91
N GLU A 80 -9.21 10.17 -1.40
CA GLU A 80 -9.43 11.44 -2.09
C GLU A 80 -8.35 11.66 -3.17
N THR A 81 -8.17 10.65 -4.02
CA THR A 81 -7.15 10.72 -5.07
C THR A 81 -7.57 11.61 -6.24
N ASN A 82 -6.57 12.17 -6.91
CA ASN A 82 -6.71 12.89 -8.18
C ASN A 82 -5.47 12.60 -9.06
N GLU A 83 -5.37 13.22 -10.23
CA GLU A 83 -4.25 12.98 -11.16
C GLU A 83 -2.90 13.40 -10.56
N ASP A 84 -2.83 14.50 -9.80
CA ASP A 84 -1.59 14.94 -9.16
C ASP A 84 -1.11 13.92 -8.12
N ILE A 85 -2.03 13.43 -7.28
CA ILE A 85 -1.73 12.40 -6.28
C ILE A 85 -1.32 11.08 -6.94
N GLN A 86 -2.00 10.64 -8.02
CA GLN A 86 -1.60 9.44 -8.75
C GLN A 86 -0.23 9.59 -9.42
N SER A 87 0.05 10.77 -9.99
CA SER A 87 1.35 11.09 -10.57
C SER A 87 2.47 11.00 -9.53
N ILE A 88 2.23 11.56 -8.34
CA ILE A 88 3.16 11.43 -7.21
C ILE A 88 3.27 9.97 -6.79
N ALA A 89 2.19 9.19 -6.75
CA ALA A 89 2.22 7.79 -6.33
C ALA A 89 3.12 6.94 -7.25
N ARG A 90 3.08 7.21 -8.57
CA ARG A 90 3.93 6.56 -9.58
C ARG A 90 5.42 6.84 -9.37
N GLU A 91 5.77 8.03 -8.91
CA GLU A 91 7.15 8.39 -8.61
C GLU A 91 7.60 7.97 -7.19
N LEU A 92 6.74 8.17 -6.19
CA LEU A 92 7.05 7.99 -4.78
C LEU A 92 7.11 6.50 -4.38
N SER A 93 6.20 5.66 -4.89
CA SER A 93 6.12 4.24 -4.49
C SER A 93 7.40 3.46 -4.80
N PRO A 94 8.02 3.60 -5.99
CA PRO A 94 9.33 2.99 -6.26
C PRO A 94 10.44 3.52 -5.35
N LYS A 95 10.48 4.83 -5.07
CA LYS A 95 11.50 5.43 -4.19
C LYS A 95 11.40 4.92 -2.74
N LEU A 96 10.18 4.81 -2.21
CA LEU A 96 9.94 4.23 -0.89
C LEU A 96 10.33 2.75 -0.85
N THR A 97 10.03 2.00 -1.92
CA THR A 97 10.42 0.59 -2.04
C THR A 97 11.95 0.44 -2.03
N LEU A 98 12.66 1.28 -2.78
CA LEU A 98 14.12 1.35 -2.80
C LEU A 98 14.69 1.66 -1.41
N PHE A 99 14.20 2.70 -0.75
CA PHE A 99 14.63 3.06 0.61
C PHE A 99 14.40 1.92 1.63
N ASN A 100 13.27 1.21 1.52
CA ASN A 100 12.98 0.09 2.41
C ASN A 100 13.92 -1.10 2.14
N ASN A 101 14.22 -1.38 0.87
CA ASN A 101 15.23 -2.37 0.49
C ASN A 101 16.63 -1.99 0.96
N GLU A 102 17.03 -0.71 0.82
CA GLU A 102 18.31 -0.19 1.34
C GLU A 102 18.44 -0.48 2.83
N THR A 103 17.36 -0.30 3.60
CA THR A 103 17.34 -0.54 5.05
C THR A 103 17.39 -2.03 5.39
N LEU A 104 16.49 -2.83 4.82
CA LEU A 104 16.36 -4.26 5.12
C LEU A 104 17.57 -5.10 4.65
N LEU A 105 18.25 -4.63 3.61
CA LEU A 105 19.43 -5.28 3.02
C LEU A 105 20.75 -4.61 3.46
N ASN A 106 20.70 -3.67 4.40
CA ASN A 106 21.89 -3.09 5.00
C ASN A 106 22.59 -4.12 5.88
N GLU A 107 23.70 -4.66 5.38
CA GLU A 107 24.45 -5.72 6.04
C GLU A 107 25.04 -5.30 7.38
N ALA A 108 25.56 -4.08 7.50
CA ALA A 108 26.10 -3.57 8.76
C ALA A 108 25.00 -3.45 9.83
N LEU A 109 23.82 -2.95 9.44
CA LEU A 109 22.66 -2.88 10.33
C LEU A 109 22.20 -4.27 10.77
N PHE A 110 22.05 -5.19 9.82
CA PHE A 110 21.62 -6.56 10.12
C PHE A 110 22.61 -7.29 11.02
N LEU A 111 23.92 -7.12 10.81
CA LEU A 111 24.95 -7.71 11.68
C LEU A 111 24.82 -7.21 13.13
N ARG A 112 24.56 -5.92 13.34
CA ARG A 112 24.29 -5.41 14.70
C ARG A 112 23.04 -6.04 15.31
N ILE A 113 21.93 -6.09 14.58
CA ILE A 113 20.68 -6.72 15.04
C ILE A 113 20.90 -8.20 15.37
N LYS A 114 21.64 -8.91 14.52
CA LYS A 114 21.99 -10.32 14.69
C LYS A 114 22.82 -10.54 15.95
N THR A 115 23.81 -9.69 16.23
CA THR A 115 24.59 -9.77 17.48
C THR A 115 23.70 -9.62 18.71
N VAL A 116 22.79 -8.64 18.71
CA VAL A 116 21.82 -8.47 19.82
C VAL A 116 20.90 -9.69 19.93
N TRP A 117 20.45 -10.25 18.81
CA TRP A 117 19.63 -11.46 18.79
C TRP A 117 20.36 -12.68 19.36
N GLU A 118 21.62 -12.88 19.00
CA GLU A 118 22.45 -14.00 19.47
C GLU A 118 22.77 -13.88 20.96
N ASN A 119 22.97 -12.66 21.46
CA ASN A 119 23.30 -12.37 22.87
C ASN A 119 22.08 -11.98 23.72
N ARG A 120 20.85 -12.15 23.21
CA ARG A 120 19.62 -11.62 23.84
C ARG A 120 19.38 -12.07 25.29
N GLU A 121 19.91 -13.22 25.69
CA GLU A 121 19.78 -13.73 27.06
C GLU A 121 20.59 -12.86 28.05
N GLU A 122 21.64 -12.18 27.59
CA GLU A 122 22.49 -11.27 28.39
C GLU A 122 21.88 -9.86 28.52
N GLU A 123 20.97 -9.48 27.61
CA GLU A 123 20.33 -8.17 27.59
C GLU A 123 19.26 -7.99 28.69
N GLN A 124 18.80 -9.08 29.33
CA GLN A 124 17.78 -9.08 30.39
C GLN A 124 16.52 -8.27 29.99
N LEU A 125 16.07 -8.43 28.75
CA LEU A 125 14.95 -7.67 28.19
C LEU A 125 13.62 -8.02 28.87
N ASP A 126 12.78 -7.00 29.06
CA ASP A 126 11.36 -7.21 29.35
C ASP A 126 10.64 -7.89 28.17
N ALA A 127 9.39 -8.31 28.39
CA ALA A 127 8.63 -9.07 27.41
C ALA A 127 8.38 -8.30 26.10
N GLU A 128 8.17 -6.99 26.16
CA GLU A 128 7.90 -6.15 24.98
C GLU A 128 9.20 -5.92 24.20
N SER A 129 10.29 -5.63 24.90
CA SER A 129 11.62 -5.48 24.31
C SER A 129 12.12 -6.77 23.64
N ALA A 130 11.94 -7.92 24.29
CA ALA A 130 12.25 -9.23 23.71
C ALA A 130 11.40 -9.52 22.46
N ARG A 131 10.11 -9.14 22.50
CA ARG A 131 9.22 -9.26 21.34
C ARG A 131 9.65 -8.37 20.18
N LEU A 132 10.02 -7.11 20.44
CA LEU A 132 10.52 -6.19 19.42
C LEU A 132 11.78 -6.75 18.75
N LEU A 133 12.74 -7.22 19.55
CA LEU A 133 13.97 -7.81 19.03
C LEU A 133 13.67 -9.01 18.12
N LYS A 134 12.77 -9.91 18.55
CA LYS A 134 12.35 -11.05 17.74
C LYS A 134 11.70 -10.65 16.42
N GLU A 135 10.70 -9.78 16.48
CA GLU A 135 9.96 -9.33 15.29
C GLU A 135 10.87 -8.60 14.29
N THR A 136 11.82 -7.80 14.79
CA THR A 136 12.80 -7.13 13.97
C THR A 136 13.76 -8.13 13.32
N TYR A 137 14.37 -9.02 14.09
CA TYR A 137 15.30 -10.01 13.53
C TYR A 137 14.63 -10.92 12.48
N GLU A 138 13.49 -11.52 12.81
CA GLU A 138 12.73 -12.36 11.88
C GLU A 138 12.23 -11.56 10.67
N GLY A 139 11.89 -10.28 10.87
CA GLY A 139 11.53 -9.35 9.81
C GLY A 139 12.65 -9.12 8.80
N PHE A 140 13.88 -8.87 9.26
CA PHE A 140 15.04 -8.73 8.39
C PHE A 140 15.35 -10.03 7.64
N VAL A 141 15.38 -11.17 8.35
CA VAL A 141 15.64 -12.49 7.75
C VAL A 141 14.61 -12.80 6.65
N ARG A 142 13.32 -12.67 6.95
CA ARG A 142 12.25 -12.95 5.98
C ARG A 142 12.27 -12.00 4.78
N ASN A 143 12.86 -10.83 4.90
CA ASN A 143 13.03 -9.87 3.80
C ASN A 143 14.44 -9.93 3.16
N GLY A 144 15.16 -11.04 3.34
CA GLY A 144 16.36 -11.33 2.57
C GLY A 144 17.65 -10.69 3.09
N ALA A 145 17.70 -10.27 4.36
CA ALA A 145 18.94 -9.76 4.96
C ALA A 145 20.10 -10.78 4.90
N LEU A 146 19.79 -12.07 4.84
CA LEU A 146 20.76 -13.16 4.68
C LEU A 146 21.24 -13.37 3.23
N LEU A 147 20.55 -12.80 2.23
CA LEU A 147 20.93 -12.92 0.82
C LEU A 147 22.20 -12.14 0.52
N LYS A 148 23.01 -12.66 -0.42
CA LYS A 148 24.28 -12.07 -0.84
C LYS A 148 24.35 -11.97 -2.37
N GLY A 149 25.23 -11.10 -2.86
CA GLY A 149 25.53 -10.97 -4.29
C GLY A 149 24.28 -10.83 -5.17
N GLN A 150 24.19 -11.68 -6.21
CA GLN A 150 23.14 -11.62 -7.23
C GLN A 150 21.72 -11.84 -6.69
N GLU A 151 21.56 -12.61 -5.61
CA GLU A 151 20.25 -12.86 -5.00
C GLU A 151 19.69 -11.58 -4.37
N ARG A 152 20.57 -10.79 -3.74
CA ARG A 152 20.20 -9.50 -3.15
C ARG A 152 19.74 -8.50 -4.22
N GLU A 153 20.45 -8.42 -5.34
CA GLU A 153 20.06 -7.55 -6.46
C GLU A 153 18.76 -8.02 -7.13
N SER A 154 18.57 -9.34 -7.26
CA SER A 154 17.31 -9.93 -7.74
C SER A 154 16.14 -9.53 -6.84
N LEU A 155 16.30 -9.58 -5.52
CA LEU A 155 15.23 -9.21 -4.57
C LEU A 155 14.83 -7.74 -4.69
N LYS A 156 15.79 -6.83 -4.92
CA LYS A 156 15.52 -5.40 -5.15
C LYS A 156 14.68 -5.20 -6.41
N SER A 157 15.11 -5.78 -7.53
CA SER A 157 14.41 -5.70 -8.81
C SER A 157 12.99 -6.27 -8.73
N ILE A 158 12.84 -7.44 -8.10
CA ILE A 158 11.54 -8.07 -7.83
C ILE A 158 10.64 -7.15 -7.01
N SER A 159 11.16 -6.54 -5.95
CA SER A 159 10.36 -5.68 -5.08
C SER A 159 9.91 -4.40 -5.77
N GLU A 160 10.76 -3.78 -6.60
CA GLU A 160 10.37 -2.65 -7.45
C GLU A 160 9.28 -3.05 -8.46
N LYS A 161 9.43 -4.20 -9.13
CA LYS A 161 8.43 -4.69 -10.08
C LYS A 161 7.08 -4.90 -9.40
N LEU A 162 7.06 -5.51 -8.21
CA LEU A 162 5.83 -5.70 -7.41
C LEU A 162 5.16 -4.38 -7.03
N SER A 163 5.95 -3.36 -6.65
CA SER A 163 5.42 -2.04 -6.31
C SER A 163 4.71 -1.41 -7.51
N LYS A 164 5.35 -1.42 -8.68
CA LYS A 164 4.76 -0.89 -9.93
C LYS A 164 3.50 -1.64 -10.34
N LEU A 165 3.55 -2.97 -10.37
CA LEU A 165 2.39 -3.81 -10.74
C LEU A 165 1.19 -3.57 -9.81
N SER A 166 1.42 -3.48 -8.50
CA SER A 166 0.36 -3.25 -7.52
C SER A 166 -0.29 -1.88 -7.68
N LEU A 167 0.51 -0.84 -7.96
CA LEU A 167 0.00 0.49 -8.24
C LEU A 167 -0.83 0.51 -9.53
N SER A 168 -0.28 -0.02 -10.62
CA SER A 168 -0.99 -0.11 -11.91
C SER A 168 -2.29 -0.91 -11.81
N PHE A 169 -2.31 -1.99 -11.02
CA PHE A 169 -3.53 -2.76 -10.79
C PHE A 169 -4.64 -1.89 -10.19
N GLY A 170 -4.32 -1.13 -9.13
CA GLY A 170 -5.27 -0.24 -8.47
C GLY A 170 -5.74 0.91 -9.35
N GLU A 171 -4.83 1.57 -10.07
CA GLU A 171 -5.16 2.64 -11.02
C GLU A 171 -6.09 2.15 -12.13
N ASN A 172 -5.81 0.97 -12.70
CA ASN A 172 -6.65 0.36 -13.74
C ASN A 172 -8.07 0.04 -13.23
N VAL A 173 -8.19 -0.53 -12.03
CA VAL A 173 -9.51 -0.80 -11.42
C VAL A 173 -10.29 0.50 -11.21
N LEU A 174 -9.63 1.56 -10.74
CA LEU A 174 -10.25 2.85 -10.52
C LEU A 174 -10.70 3.49 -11.84
N LYS A 175 -9.83 3.55 -12.84
CA LYS A 175 -10.13 4.11 -14.16
C LYS A 175 -11.28 3.37 -14.84
N GLU A 176 -11.29 2.03 -14.80
CA GLU A 176 -12.41 1.25 -15.34
C GLU A 176 -13.72 1.54 -14.59
N THR A 177 -13.66 1.65 -13.26
CA THR A 177 -14.84 1.96 -12.42
C THR A 177 -15.40 3.35 -12.74
N GLN A 178 -14.54 4.34 -12.96
CA GLN A 178 -14.91 5.73 -13.29
C GLN A 178 -15.37 5.90 -14.74
N ALA A 179 -14.80 5.13 -15.68
CA ALA A 179 -15.14 5.17 -17.10
C ALA A 179 -16.54 4.59 -17.37
N PHE A 180 -17.03 3.71 -16.51
CA PHE A 180 -18.37 3.16 -16.66
C PHE A 180 -19.44 4.20 -16.37
N GLU A 181 -20.42 4.27 -17.27
CA GLU A 181 -21.61 5.04 -17.06
C GLU A 181 -22.82 4.31 -17.62
N LEU A 182 -23.82 4.07 -16.77
CA LEU A 182 -25.12 3.58 -17.19
C LEU A 182 -26.12 4.73 -17.18
N HIS A 183 -26.50 5.17 -18.37
CA HIS A 183 -27.54 6.18 -18.57
C HIS A 183 -28.91 5.52 -18.73
N VAL A 184 -29.88 5.96 -17.94
CA VAL A 184 -31.27 5.52 -17.98
C VAL A 184 -32.15 6.76 -18.16
N ALA A 185 -32.94 6.80 -19.23
CA ALA A 185 -33.79 7.95 -19.53
C ALA A 185 -35.18 7.84 -18.86
N ASP A 186 -35.70 6.62 -18.76
CA ASP A 186 -37.05 6.36 -18.25
C ASP A 186 -37.03 6.09 -16.75
N ALA A 187 -37.89 6.78 -16.01
CA ALA A 187 -38.03 6.59 -14.56
C ALA A 187 -38.70 5.24 -14.23
N GLU A 188 -39.51 4.68 -15.12
CA GLU A 188 -40.16 3.38 -14.90
C GLU A 188 -39.14 2.23 -14.82
N GLU A 189 -38.00 2.35 -15.52
CA GLU A 189 -36.91 1.38 -15.45
C GLU A 189 -36.24 1.30 -14.06
N LEU A 190 -36.51 2.28 -13.18
CA LEU A 190 -35.94 2.42 -11.84
C LEU A 190 -36.83 1.88 -10.72
N ALA A 191 -37.94 1.21 -11.05
CA ALA A 191 -38.85 0.63 -10.08
C ALA A 191 -38.12 -0.22 -9.02
N GLY A 192 -38.53 -0.05 -7.76
CA GLY A 192 -37.96 -0.71 -6.59
C GLY A 192 -36.75 -0.01 -5.96
N LEU A 193 -36.05 0.87 -6.70
CA LEU A 193 -34.90 1.57 -6.14
C LEU A 193 -35.28 2.55 -5.02
N PRO A 194 -34.47 2.69 -3.95
CA PRO A 194 -34.66 3.72 -2.95
C PRO A 194 -34.57 5.12 -3.56
N GLU A 195 -35.42 6.04 -3.10
CA GLU A 195 -35.46 7.43 -3.57
C GLU A 195 -34.10 8.12 -3.51
N ALA A 196 -33.31 7.87 -2.45
CA ALA A 196 -31.96 8.42 -2.31
C ALA A 196 -31.02 7.99 -3.45
N THR A 197 -31.14 6.74 -3.93
CA THR A 197 -30.34 6.24 -5.06
C THR A 197 -30.78 6.91 -6.37
N ILE A 198 -32.09 7.07 -6.58
CA ILE A 198 -32.64 7.75 -7.76
C ILE A 198 -32.21 9.23 -7.77
N ALA A 199 -32.31 9.92 -6.64
CA ALA A 199 -31.91 11.31 -6.49
C ALA A 199 -30.41 11.52 -6.74
N SER A 200 -29.56 10.63 -6.22
CA SER A 200 -28.12 10.66 -6.48
C SER A 200 -27.81 10.48 -7.96
N ALA A 201 -28.48 9.54 -8.64
CA ALA A 201 -28.30 9.28 -10.06
C ALA A 201 -28.76 10.45 -10.93
N ALA A 202 -29.85 11.12 -10.56
CA ALA A 202 -30.32 12.33 -11.23
C ALA A 202 -29.35 13.50 -11.04
N SER A 203 -28.79 13.67 -9.83
CA SER A 203 -27.77 14.69 -9.56
C SER A 203 -26.52 14.46 -10.40
N LEU A 204 -26.04 13.22 -10.49
CA LEU A 204 -24.89 12.86 -11.32
C LEU A 204 -25.16 13.07 -12.81
N ALA A 205 -26.38 12.76 -13.29
CA ALA A 205 -26.77 13.06 -14.66
C ALA A 205 -26.69 14.56 -14.95
N LYS A 206 -27.21 15.39 -14.04
CA LYS A 206 -27.15 16.86 -14.15
C LYS A 206 -25.72 17.39 -14.17
N GLU A 207 -24.86 16.90 -13.27
CA GLU A 207 -23.43 17.25 -13.23
C GLU A 207 -22.74 16.95 -14.56
N LYS A 208 -23.10 15.83 -15.18
CA LYS A 208 -22.59 15.39 -16.48
C LYS A 208 -23.31 16.00 -17.69
N GLY A 209 -24.25 16.92 -17.49
CA GLY A 209 -25.02 17.55 -18.57
C GLY A 209 -25.95 16.60 -19.32
N LYS A 210 -26.40 15.51 -18.68
CA LYS A 210 -27.30 14.49 -19.24
C LYS A 210 -28.70 14.61 -18.62
N GLN A 211 -29.72 14.30 -19.40
CA GLN A 211 -31.10 14.18 -18.92
C GLN A 211 -31.32 12.80 -18.27
N GLY A 212 -32.31 12.65 -17.40
CA GLY A 212 -32.60 11.35 -16.77
C GLY A 212 -31.62 11.01 -15.63
N TYR A 213 -31.11 9.78 -15.62
CA TYR A 213 -30.37 9.21 -14.50
C TYR A 213 -29.07 8.56 -14.95
N VAL A 214 -28.01 8.78 -14.18
CA VAL A 214 -26.69 8.20 -14.45
C VAL A 214 -26.23 7.40 -13.23
N PHE A 215 -25.84 6.15 -13.46
CA PHE A 215 -25.29 5.26 -12.44
C PHE A 215 -23.84 4.91 -12.76
N GLY A 216 -22.98 4.98 -11.73
CA GLY A 216 -21.61 4.48 -11.78
C GLY A 216 -21.48 3.08 -11.18
N LEU A 217 -20.24 2.62 -10.99
CA LEU A 217 -19.91 1.34 -10.33
C LEU A 217 -19.43 1.50 -8.89
N ASP A 218 -19.66 2.66 -8.27
CA ASP A 218 -19.40 2.82 -6.83
C ASP A 218 -20.25 1.81 -6.03
N MET A 219 -19.67 1.31 -4.94
CA MET A 219 -20.28 0.21 -4.19
C MET A 219 -21.69 0.51 -3.65
N PRO A 220 -21.97 1.71 -3.09
CA PRO A 220 -23.32 2.07 -2.68
C PRO A 220 -24.34 1.96 -3.83
N THR A 221 -24.03 2.51 -5.01
CA THR A 221 -24.90 2.43 -6.19
C THR A 221 -25.09 0.99 -6.66
N TYR A 222 -23.99 0.23 -6.80
CA TYR A 222 -24.05 -1.17 -7.24
C TYR A 222 -24.91 -2.03 -6.32
N ILE A 223 -24.70 -1.95 -5.00
CA ILE A 223 -25.47 -2.72 -4.01
C ILE A 223 -26.94 -2.33 -4.07
N SER A 224 -27.26 -1.03 -4.19
CA SER A 224 -28.65 -0.57 -4.26
C SER A 224 -29.38 -1.17 -5.47
N ILE A 225 -28.75 -1.14 -6.65
CA ILE A 225 -29.35 -1.73 -7.86
C ILE A 225 -29.52 -3.24 -7.71
N MET A 226 -28.48 -3.95 -7.27
CA MET A 226 -28.55 -5.41 -7.17
C MET A 226 -29.57 -5.90 -6.14
N LYS A 227 -29.81 -5.12 -5.08
CA LYS A 227 -30.71 -5.48 -3.99
C LYS A 227 -32.17 -5.09 -4.23
N TYR A 228 -32.41 -3.93 -4.84
CA TYR A 228 -33.74 -3.31 -4.83
C TYR A 228 -34.36 -3.08 -6.20
N ALA A 229 -33.59 -3.06 -7.30
CA ALA A 229 -34.19 -2.83 -8.62
C ALA A 229 -35.09 -4.00 -8.99
N ASP A 230 -36.35 -3.74 -9.35
CA ASP A 230 -37.28 -4.75 -9.85
C ASP A 230 -36.90 -5.20 -11.27
N ASN A 231 -36.38 -4.26 -12.07
CA ASN A 231 -35.97 -4.48 -13.45
C ASN A 231 -34.76 -5.43 -13.57
N ALA A 232 -35.00 -6.64 -14.06
CA ALA A 232 -33.95 -7.66 -14.24
C ALA A 232 -32.88 -7.25 -15.26
N ALA A 233 -33.24 -6.53 -16.31
CA ALA A 233 -32.29 -6.05 -17.31
C ALA A 233 -31.34 -4.98 -16.74
N LEU A 234 -31.84 -4.13 -15.84
CA LEU A 234 -31.02 -3.15 -15.11
C LEU A 234 -29.99 -3.87 -14.22
N ARG A 235 -30.42 -4.89 -13.46
CA ARG A 235 -29.52 -5.74 -12.65
C ARG A 235 -28.49 -6.46 -13.52
N GLU A 236 -28.89 -7.01 -14.67
CA GLU A 236 -27.97 -7.69 -15.58
C GLU A 236 -26.88 -6.75 -16.11
N LYS A 237 -27.25 -5.54 -16.57
CA LYS A 237 -26.29 -4.54 -17.05
C LYS A 237 -25.27 -4.20 -15.97
N MET A 238 -25.71 -3.94 -14.74
CA MET A 238 -24.82 -3.62 -13.61
C MET A 238 -23.95 -4.80 -13.21
N TYR A 239 -24.51 -6.01 -13.13
CA TYR A 239 -23.75 -7.22 -12.79
C TYR A 239 -22.62 -7.48 -13.79
N ARG A 240 -22.93 -7.44 -15.10
CA ARG A 240 -21.92 -7.64 -16.15
C ARG A 240 -20.86 -6.55 -16.10
N ALA A 241 -21.26 -5.29 -15.95
CA ALA A 241 -20.32 -4.18 -15.86
C ALA A 241 -19.37 -4.32 -14.67
N TYR A 242 -19.90 -4.62 -13.48
CA TYR A 242 -19.12 -4.78 -12.26
C TYR A 242 -18.21 -6.01 -12.29
N GLY A 243 -18.72 -7.14 -12.79
CA GLY A 243 -18.01 -8.42 -12.87
C GLY A 243 -16.93 -8.50 -13.94
N THR A 244 -16.96 -7.58 -14.92
CA THR A 244 -15.93 -7.48 -15.98
C THR A 244 -14.97 -6.32 -15.77
N ARG A 245 -14.99 -5.65 -14.60
CA ARG A 245 -14.07 -4.55 -14.32
C ARG A 245 -12.61 -5.00 -14.43
N ALA A 246 -11.83 -4.23 -15.15
CA ALA A 246 -10.42 -4.46 -15.44
C ALA A 246 -10.16 -5.83 -16.10
N ALA A 247 -11.15 -6.36 -16.84
CA ALA A 247 -11.08 -7.62 -17.57
C ALA A 247 -11.73 -7.49 -18.96
N LYS A 248 -11.72 -6.28 -19.54
CA LYS A 248 -12.19 -6.00 -20.90
C LYS A 248 -11.01 -5.82 -21.82
N ASP A 249 -11.22 -5.96 -23.13
CA ASP A 249 -10.19 -5.69 -24.13
C ASP A 249 -9.98 -4.17 -24.29
N ASN A 250 -9.30 -3.56 -23.30
CA ASN A 250 -8.99 -2.13 -23.23
C ASN A 250 -7.69 -1.87 -22.46
N GLU A 251 -7.29 -0.60 -22.38
CA GLU A 251 -6.05 -0.17 -21.71
C GLU A 251 -6.05 -0.39 -20.17
N TYR A 252 -7.20 -0.65 -19.56
CA TYR A 252 -7.33 -0.90 -18.12
C TYR A 252 -7.46 -2.40 -17.79
N ASN A 253 -7.21 -3.28 -18.75
CA ASN A 253 -7.20 -4.72 -18.53
C ASN A 253 -6.07 -5.11 -17.55
N ASN A 254 -6.41 -5.86 -16.51
CA ASN A 254 -5.49 -6.33 -15.48
C ASN A 254 -5.11 -7.81 -15.61
N GLU A 255 -5.59 -8.58 -16.58
CA GLU A 255 -5.27 -10.01 -16.73
C GLU A 255 -3.75 -10.25 -16.81
N GLN A 256 -3.06 -9.54 -17.71
CA GLN A 256 -1.61 -9.61 -17.83
C GLN A 256 -0.90 -9.09 -16.58
N ASN A 257 -1.39 -8.00 -15.98
CA ASN A 257 -0.84 -7.45 -14.74
C ASN A 257 -0.92 -8.49 -13.60
N ILE A 258 -2.07 -9.13 -13.42
CA ILE A 258 -2.29 -10.20 -12.43
C ILE A 258 -1.33 -11.36 -12.68
N GLN A 259 -1.19 -11.82 -13.93
CA GLN A 259 -0.27 -12.90 -14.27
C GLN A 259 1.16 -12.55 -13.87
N GLU A 260 1.63 -11.35 -14.22
CA GLU A 260 2.97 -10.89 -13.84
C GLU A 260 3.13 -10.73 -12.33
N LEU A 261 2.11 -10.24 -11.64
CA LEU A 261 2.12 -10.01 -10.20
C LEU A 261 2.16 -11.34 -9.43
N VAL A 262 1.40 -12.35 -9.85
CA VAL A 262 1.43 -13.71 -9.27
C VAL A 262 2.79 -14.36 -9.50
N ASN A 263 3.31 -14.32 -10.72
CA ASN A 263 4.62 -14.90 -11.05
C ASN A 263 5.76 -14.20 -10.30
N THR A 264 5.70 -12.87 -10.18
CA THR A 264 6.73 -12.10 -9.45
C THR A 264 6.66 -12.37 -7.95
N ARG A 265 5.45 -12.58 -7.38
CA ARG A 265 5.28 -13.00 -5.98
C ARG A 265 5.84 -14.39 -5.71
N LEU A 266 5.67 -15.33 -6.65
CA LEU A 266 6.26 -16.66 -6.57
C LEU A 266 7.79 -16.59 -6.62
N ALA A 267 8.35 -15.86 -7.58
CA ALA A 267 9.79 -15.66 -7.71
C ALA A 267 10.39 -15.04 -6.43
N LYS A 268 9.70 -14.07 -5.82
CA LYS A 268 10.10 -13.50 -4.51
C LYS A 268 10.15 -14.56 -3.41
N ALA A 269 9.12 -15.40 -3.32
CA ALA A 269 9.02 -16.43 -2.30
C ALA A 269 10.14 -17.47 -2.45
N GLN A 270 10.36 -17.96 -3.66
CA GLN A 270 11.41 -18.94 -3.96
C GLN A 270 12.81 -18.39 -3.66
N LEU A 271 13.07 -17.14 -4.04
CA LEU A 271 14.33 -16.46 -3.72
C LEU A 271 14.58 -16.35 -2.20
N LEU A 272 13.50 -16.26 -1.42
CA LEU A 272 13.56 -16.21 0.05
C LEU A 272 13.48 -17.59 0.71
N GLY A 273 13.51 -18.67 -0.07
CA GLY A 273 13.50 -20.05 0.45
C GLY A 273 12.12 -20.60 0.80
N PHE A 274 11.04 -20.05 0.23
CA PHE A 274 9.68 -20.53 0.43
C PHE A 274 9.10 -21.14 -0.85
N ASP A 275 8.34 -22.23 -0.71
CA ASP A 275 7.72 -22.95 -1.84
C ASP A 275 6.64 -22.14 -2.56
N SER A 276 6.02 -21.19 -1.86
CA SER A 276 4.94 -20.36 -2.40
C SER A 276 4.84 -19.00 -1.71
N HIS A 277 4.18 -18.05 -2.36
CA HIS A 277 3.83 -16.76 -1.76
C HIS A 277 2.94 -16.92 -0.51
N ALA A 278 2.09 -17.95 -0.49
CA ALA A 278 1.26 -18.28 0.67
C ALA A 278 2.12 -18.71 1.86
N ALA A 279 3.09 -19.61 1.65
CA ALA A 279 4.03 -20.03 2.69
C ALA A 279 4.83 -18.85 3.25
N LEU A 280 5.38 -17.99 2.38
CA LEU A 280 6.06 -16.76 2.79
C LEU A 280 5.15 -15.87 3.66
N THR A 281 3.90 -15.66 3.23
CA THR A 281 2.95 -14.79 3.94
C THR A 281 2.50 -15.38 5.28
N LEU A 282 2.23 -16.68 5.32
CA LEU A 282 1.71 -17.38 6.49
C LEU A 282 2.77 -17.59 7.57
N SER A 283 4.06 -17.58 7.22
CA SER A 283 5.17 -17.68 8.18
C SER A 283 5.08 -16.68 9.35
N LYS A 284 4.51 -15.48 9.12
CA LYS A 284 4.25 -14.46 10.16
C LYS A 284 2.85 -14.53 10.80
N ARG A 285 1.93 -15.29 10.23
CA ARG A 285 0.53 -15.33 10.68
C ARG A 285 0.33 -16.40 11.74
N MET A 286 -0.85 -16.40 12.36
CA MET A 286 -1.20 -17.43 13.36
C MET A 286 -1.36 -18.81 12.75
N ALA A 287 -1.87 -18.91 11.51
CA ALA A 287 -2.05 -20.17 10.80
C ALA A 287 -0.73 -20.87 10.41
N LYS A 288 0.39 -20.15 10.35
CA LYS A 288 1.76 -20.63 10.04
C LYS A 288 1.98 -21.23 8.65
N THR A 289 1.15 -22.15 8.20
CA THR A 289 1.35 -22.91 6.96
C THR A 289 0.10 -22.93 6.09
N PRO A 290 0.24 -23.10 4.76
CA PRO A 290 -0.90 -23.23 3.85
C PRO A 290 -1.85 -24.37 4.21
N GLU A 291 -1.35 -25.49 4.74
CA GLU A 291 -2.13 -26.68 5.07
C GLU A 291 -3.08 -26.47 6.26
N THR A 292 -2.83 -25.44 7.07
CA THR A 292 -3.69 -25.08 8.20
C THR A 292 -4.90 -24.23 7.78
N VAL A 293 -4.87 -23.64 6.57
CA VAL A 293 -5.91 -22.76 6.02
C VAL A 293 -6.84 -23.56 5.10
#